data_AF-A0A0L0DLZ8-F1
#
_entry.id   AF-A0A0L0DLZ8-F1
#
_cell.length_a   1.000
_cell.length_b   1.000
_cell.length_c   1.000
_cell.angle_alpha   90.00
_cell.angle_beta   90.00
_cell.angle_gamma   90.00
#
_symmetry.space_group_name_H-M   'P 1'
#
loop_
_entity.id
_entity.type
_entity.pdbx_description
1 polymer ?
#
loop_
_entity_poly.entity_id
_entity_poly.type
_entity_poly.pdbx_seq_one_letter_code
_entity_poly.pdbx_strand_id
1 'polypeptide(L)'
;MARVSIVMVVAVACMSLAGLCSGMAVDVERSLAASRAQAMLASPAFQADLTAVELAMSSPRPADSADYARAVAEGHHLPCALCSIAFNEIFALMMENDTVAFIQDELNKDFCPRMPASLQAPCKLLVASLPAIFDDIGDKVSIANTCVKLDFCKQPWADDHPETMDIPSYTIDLDAAPENRFAQVCANKTFIHELTDMFDWIAAGLEDGGKRIVEFGNTINKFLPAEYSGELAGCAKALDIDAGWLAFVQVAYTASDACTSMILATPDSQSVIHGRNLDFWSGLSFAGTLKNCTFYGTFTKGGKTAYEITMIGGMFGSLTGVVPGGHASTVNTRFVPGGLWAYVEMIVNDIIQHDSTLVLFATRNALAAGYSWADAVKYLSSVRLPSDVYFTISGVSKNEGIIVARAADSVFNTTALDVDSGKWWVGVTNYPWGPGAPPNGSPWFDQRYIPLMDHLEHLGHANVNMDAAWDVLSIKPTFNLQTVTSNVIVAANGTLHSASRWCPWPCAQ
;
A
#
# COMPACT_ATOMS: atom_id res chain seq x y z
N MET A 1 -41.55 40.62 4.73
CA MET A 1 -42.26 39.87 3.68
C MET A 1 -41.65 40.11 2.28
N ALA A 2 -40.36 39.83 2.07
CA ALA A 2 -39.71 40.03 0.76
C ALA A 2 -38.55 39.05 0.46
N ARG A 3 -38.46 37.91 1.17
CA ARG A 3 -37.43 36.87 0.92
C ARG A 3 -37.99 35.50 0.53
N VAL A 4 -39.32 35.34 0.46
CA VAL A 4 -39.98 34.08 0.08
C VAL A 4 -40.27 34.02 -1.44
N SER A 5 -40.20 35.15 -2.15
CA SER A 5 -40.58 35.21 -3.57
C SER A 5 -39.48 34.81 -4.56
N ILE A 6 -38.21 34.70 -4.17
CA ILE A 6 -37.13 34.35 -5.11
C ILE A 6 -37.06 32.83 -5.33
N VAL A 7 -37.27 32.03 -4.29
CA VAL A 7 -37.25 30.56 -4.36
C VAL A 7 -38.38 30.02 -5.24
N MET A 8 -39.56 30.65 -5.19
CA MET A 8 -40.72 30.22 -5.98
C MET A 8 -40.64 30.65 -7.46
N VAL A 9 -39.97 31.77 -7.76
CA VAL A 9 -39.76 32.24 -9.14
C VAL A 9 -38.72 31.38 -9.87
N VAL A 10 -37.70 30.87 -9.17
CA VAL A 10 -36.73 29.91 -9.74
C VAL A 10 -37.39 28.55 -10.01
N ALA A 11 -38.30 28.09 -9.14
CA ALA A 11 -39.01 26.82 -9.32
C ALA A 11 -39.95 26.82 -10.55
N VAL A 12 -40.60 27.94 -10.86
CA VAL A 12 -41.50 28.06 -12.03
C VAL A 12 -40.73 28.24 -13.35
N ALA A 13 -39.51 28.79 -13.31
CA ALA A 13 -38.63 28.87 -14.49
C ALA A 13 -37.92 27.54 -14.84
N CYS A 14 -37.89 26.54 -13.93
CA CYS A 14 -37.19 25.25 -14.14
C CYS A 14 -37.93 24.24 -15.04
N MET A 15 -39.17 24.52 -15.50
CA MET A 15 -39.95 23.55 -16.29
C MET A 15 -39.51 23.41 -17.76
N SER A 16 -38.57 24.23 -18.26
CA SER A 16 -38.14 24.24 -19.66
C SER A 16 -36.66 23.88 -19.90
N LEU A 17 -35.89 23.54 -18.87
CA LEU A 17 -34.44 23.29 -18.97
C LEU A 17 -33.98 22.11 -18.10
N ALA A 18 -34.44 20.90 -18.41
CA ALA A 18 -34.13 19.69 -17.64
C ALA A 18 -32.61 19.42 -17.49
N GLY A 19 -31.80 19.75 -18.52
CA GLY A 19 -30.35 19.59 -18.48
C GLY A 19 -29.64 20.57 -17.52
N LEU A 20 -30.06 21.84 -17.49
CA LEU A 20 -29.44 22.85 -16.61
C LEU A 20 -29.85 22.67 -15.15
N CYS A 21 -31.12 22.33 -14.86
CA CYS A 21 -31.53 22.06 -13.47
C CYS A 21 -30.86 20.80 -12.91
N SER A 22 -30.53 19.79 -13.75
CA SER A 22 -29.78 18.60 -13.32
C SER A 22 -28.31 18.92 -12.96
N GLY A 23 -27.61 19.73 -13.76
CA GLY A 23 -26.24 20.15 -13.44
C GLY A 23 -26.17 21.01 -12.19
N MET A 24 -27.07 21.99 -12.05
CA MET A 24 -27.12 22.85 -10.85
C MET A 24 -27.47 22.08 -9.57
N ALA A 25 -28.32 21.04 -9.66
CA ALA A 25 -28.63 20.19 -8.50
C ALA A 25 -27.42 19.36 -8.05
N VAL A 26 -26.67 18.79 -9.00
CA VAL A 26 -25.42 18.05 -8.73
C VAL A 26 -24.39 18.98 -8.09
N ASP A 27 -24.23 20.21 -8.58
CA ASP A 27 -23.29 21.18 -8.01
C ASP A 27 -23.67 21.61 -6.58
N VAL A 28 -24.97 21.75 -6.29
CA VAL A 28 -25.45 22.07 -4.93
C VAL A 28 -25.23 20.91 -3.97
N GLU A 29 -25.54 19.68 -4.38
CA GLU A 29 -25.30 18.50 -3.54
C GLU A 29 -23.82 18.27 -3.25
N ARG A 30 -22.97 18.48 -4.25
CA ARG A 30 -21.51 18.39 -4.12
C ARG A 30 -20.96 19.48 -3.20
N SER A 31 -21.46 20.71 -3.30
CA SER A 31 -21.09 21.82 -2.42
C SER A 31 -21.52 21.60 -0.96
N LEU A 32 -22.72 21.06 -0.74
CA LEU A 32 -23.21 20.68 0.60
C LEU A 32 -22.38 19.53 1.19
N ALA A 33 -22.06 18.52 0.39
CA ALA A 33 -21.18 17.42 0.80
C ALA A 33 -19.79 17.93 1.19
N ALA A 34 -19.26 18.93 0.45
CA ALA A 34 -17.94 19.50 0.70
C ALA A 34 -17.92 20.23 2.05
N SER A 35 -18.92 21.07 2.28
CA SER A 35 -19.09 21.77 3.56
C SER A 35 -19.25 20.81 4.72
N ARG A 36 -19.98 19.69 4.53
CA ARG A 36 -20.14 18.65 5.57
C ARG A 36 -18.83 17.93 5.86
N ALA A 37 -18.11 17.47 4.83
CA ALA A 37 -16.83 16.79 5.00
C ALA A 37 -15.82 17.69 5.74
N GLN A 38 -15.72 18.97 5.37
CA GLN A 38 -14.87 19.94 6.05
C GLN A 38 -15.29 20.18 7.51
N ALA A 39 -16.60 20.26 7.79
CA ALA A 39 -17.10 20.40 9.15
C ALA A 39 -16.80 19.15 10.01
N MET A 40 -16.88 17.96 9.43
CA MET A 40 -16.51 16.71 10.11
C MET A 40 -15.01 16.69 10.40
N LEU A 41 -14.16 17.03 9.42
CA LEU A 41 -12.72 17.13 9.60
C LEU A 41 -12.35 18.13 10.73
N ALA A 42 -13.03 19.28 10.81
CA ALA A 42 -12.80 20.24 11.87
C ALA A 42 -13.34 19.83 13.26
N SER A 43 -14.06 18.70 13.36
CA SER A 43 -14.70 18.25 14.61
C SER A 43 -13.73 17.47 15.50
N PRO A 44 -13.53 17.87 16.77
CA PRO A 44 -12.71 17.12 17.73
C PRO A 44 -13.16 15.66 17.92
N ALA A 45 -14.47 15.41 17.85
CA ALA A 45 -15.01 14.06 17.99
C ALA A 45 -14.61 13.15 16.81
N PHE A 46 -14.54 13.70 15.60
CA PHE A 46 -14.12 12.95 14.43
C PHE A 46 -12.60 12.75 14.38
N GLN A 47 -11.82 13.74 14.82
CA GLN A 47 -10.38 13.60 14.99
C GLN A 47 -10.03 12.51 16.02
N ALA A 48 -10.80 12.43 17.11
CA ALA A 48 -10.68 11.35 18.08
C ALA A 48 -10.99 9.98 17.45
N ASP A 49 -12.03 9.89 16.61
CA ASP A 49 -12.32 8.65 15.89
C ASP A 49 -11.21 8.24 14.94
N LEU A 50 -10.64 9.16 14.15
CA LEU A 50 -9.55 8.82 13.23
C LEU A 50 -8.28 8.38 13.97
N THR A 51 -8.00 8.97 15.14
CA THR A 51 -6.95 8.50 16.05
C THR A 51 -7.25 7.10 16.58
N ALA A 52 -8.51 6.83 16.96
CA ALA A 52 -8.93 5.52 17.41
C ALA A 52 -8.93 4.47 16.29
N VAL A 53 -9.23 4.86 15.04
CA VAL A 53 -9.08 4.01 13.85
C VAL A 53 -7.61 3.65 13.67
N GLU A 54 -6.70 4.64 13.71
CA GLU A 54 -5.25 4.39 13.62
C GLU A 54 -4.76 3.48 14.75
N LEU A 55 -5.30 3.62 15.97
CA LEU A 55 -5.01 2.74 17.09
C LEU A 55 -5.57 1.32 16.90
N ALA A 56 -6.81 1.18 16.45
CA ALA A 56 -7.46 -0.10 16.20
C ALA A 56 -6.77 -0.86 15.06
N MET A 57 -6.40 -0.13 14.02
CA MET A 57 -5.53 -0.58 12.95
C MET A 57 -4.21 -1.08 13.53
N SER A 58 -3.58 -0.36 14.45
CA SER A 58 -2.30 -0.71 15.06
C SER A 58 -2.31 -1.82 16.14
N SER A 59 -3.50 -2.25 16.56
CA SER A 59 -3.66 -3.15 17.72
C SER A 59 -3.86 -4.61 17.29
N PRO A 60 -3.07 -5.57 17.82
CA PRO A 60 -3.18 -6.99 17.47
C PRO A 60 -4.60 -7.52 17.63
N ARG A 61 -5.15 -8.14 16.58
CA ARG A 61 -6.41 -8.86 16.71
C ARG A 61 -6.19 -10.21 17.38
N PRO A 62 -7.18 -10.71 18.15
CA PRO A 62 -7.15 -12.06 18.71
C PRO A 62 -6.90 -13.16 17.66
N ALA A 63 -7.43 -13.00 16.44
CA ALA A 63 -7.22 -13.94 15.34
C ALA A 63 -5.74 -14.03 14.91
N ASP A 64 -5.04 -12.90 14.79
CA ASP A 64 -3.63 -12.85 14.38
C ASP A 64 -2.69 -13.33 15.51
N SER A 65 -3.13 -13.22 16.77
CA SER A 65 -2.39 -13.71 17.94
C SER A 65 -2.27 -15.25 17.99
N ALA A 66 -3.20 -15.96 17.35
CA ALA A 66 -3.17 -17.43 17.27
C ALA A 66 -2.08 -17.92 16.30
N ASP A 67 -1.81 -17.20 15.21
CA ASP A 67 -0.73 -17.52 14.28
C ASP A 67 0.64 -17.21 14.87
N TYR A 68 0.76 -16.10 15.60
CA TYR A 68 1.93 -15.80 16.42
C TYR A 68 2.17 -16.89 17.49
N ALA A 69 1.11 -17.31 18.19
CA ALA A 69 1.18 -18.39 19.18
C ALA A 69 1.53 -19.74 18.55
N ARG A 70 1.10 -20.01 17.31
CA ARG A 70 1.44 -21.22 16.54
C ARG A 70 2.91 -21.24 16.14
N ALA A 71 3.44 -20.14 15.62
CA ALA A 71 4.87 -20.00 15.29
C ALA A 71 5.76 -20.17 16.53
N VAL A 72 5.32 -19.65 17.69
CA VAL A 72 5.98 -19.86 18.99
C VAL A 72 5.86 -21.33 19.46
N ALA A 73 4.73 -21.98 19.23
CA ALA A 73 4.48 -23.37 19.63
C ALA A 73 5.19 -24.41 18.72
N GLU A 74 5.44 -24.07 17.45
CA GLU A 74 6.12 -24.92 16.46
C GLU A 74 7.66 -24.87 16.56
N GLY A 75 8.20 -24.13 17.54
CA GLY A 75 9.62 -24.18 17.89
C GLY A 75 10.50 -23.22 17.09
N HIS A 76 9.93 -22.25 16.38
CA HIS A 76 10.71 -21.14 15.83
C HIS A 76 11.35 -20.37 16.99
N HIS A 77 12.68 -20.25 16.98
CA HIS A 77 13.46 -19.69 18.08
C HIS A 77 13.09 -18.22 18.33
N LEU A 78 12.13 -17.97 19.22
CA LEU A 78 11.69 -16.63 19.63
C LEU A 78 12.86 -15.68 19.97
N PRO A 79 13.94 -16.10 20.65
CA PRO A 79 15.13 -15.28 20.84
C PRO A 79 15.78 -14.83 19.52
N CYS A 80 15.79 -15.68 18.50
CA CYS A 80 16.36 -15.39 17.18
C CYS A 80 15.51 -14.37 16.42
N ALA A 81 14.17 -14.49 16.47
CA ALA A 81 13.25 -13.50 15.91
C ALA A 81 13.39 -12.13 16.58
N LEU A 82 13.43 -12.10 17.92
CA LEU A 82 13.65 -10.87 18.68
C LEU A 82 14.98 -10.24 18.35
N CYS A 83 16.03 -11.03 18.19
CA CYS A 83 17.34 -10.54 17.78
C CYS A 83 17.25 -9.86 16.42
N SER A 84 16.66 -10.50 15.40
CA SER A 84 16.52 -9.86 14.09
C SER A 84 15.75 -8.54 14.15
N ILE A 85 14.61 -8.49 14.85
CA ILE A 85 13.81 -7.27 15.02
C ILE A 85 14.65 -6.19 15.69
N ALA A 86 15.24 -6.53 16.83
CA ALA A 86 16.08 -5.64 17.60
C ALA A 86 17.25 -5.08 16.80
N PHE A 87 17.95 -5.93 16.04
CA PHE A 87 19.08 -5.50 15.23
C PHE A 87 18.67 -4.56 14.12
N ASN A 88 17.52 -4.81 13.47
CA ASN A 88 16.95 -3.86 12.52
C ASN A 88 16.73 -2.50 13.19
N GLU A 89 16.14 -2.44 14.39
CA GLU A 89 15.93 -1.19 15.14
C GLU A 89 17.24 -0.52 15.60
N ILE A 90 18.26 -1.30 15.97
CA ILE A 90 19.54 -0.81 16.47
C ILE A 90 20.41 -0.23 15.34
N PHE A 91 20.61 -0.99 14.25
CA PHE A 91 21.33 -0.52 13.05
C PHE A 91 20.76 0.77 12.53
N ALA A 92 19.48 0.88 12.72
CA ALA A 92 18.71 2.00 12.33
C ALA A 92 19.04 3.23 13.22
N LEU A 93 18.92 3.17 14.55
CA LEU A 93 19.24 4.31 15.42
C LEU A 93 20.71 4.78 15.30
N MET A 94 21.61 3.93 14.83
CA MET A 94 23.02 4.25 14.56
C MET A 94 23.26 5.29 13.47
N MET A 95 22.37 5.40 12.48
CA MET A 95 22.60 6.21 11.27
C MET A 95 22.19 7.68 11.42
N GLU A 96 21.64 8.07 12.58
CA GLU A 96 21.32 9.48 12.92
C GLU A 96 22.45 10.21 13.68
N ASN A 97 23.63 9.59 13.83
CA ASN A 97 24.79 10.13 14.56
C ASN A 97 24.56 10.26 16.09
N ASP A 98 23.63 9.48 16.64
CA ASP A 98 23.41 9.34 18.07
C ASP A 98 24.40 8.37 18.72
N THR A 99 24.75 8.64 19.97
CA THR A 99 25.72 7.81 20.70
C THR A 99 25.11 6.47 21.12
N VAL A 100 25.92 5.39 21.18
CA VAL A 100 25.52 4.08 21.74
C VAL A 100 24.79 4.23 23.07
N ALA A 101 25.25 5.16 23.90
CA ALA A 101 24.69 5.45 25.21
C ALA A 101 23.26 6.01 25.14
N PHE A 102 22.94 6.84 24.15
CA PHE A 102 21.59 7.36 23.93
C PHE A 102 20.62 6.24 23.53
N ILE A 103 21.05 5.38 22.59
CA ILE A 103 20.25 4.26 22.09
C ILE A 103 19.99 3.23 23.20
N GLN A 104 21.01 2.93 24.01
CA GLN A 104 20.85 2.08 25.18
C GLN A 104 19.85 2.65 26.19
N ASP A 105 19.82 3.97 26.36
CA ASP A 105 18.94 4.65 27.31
C ASP A 105 17.48 4.62 26.82
N GLU A 106 17.24 4.93 25.56
CA GLU A 106 15.90 4.91 24.95
C GLU A 106 15.28 3.50 24.97
N LEU A 107 16.07 2.49 24.57
CA LEU A 107 15.61 1.10 24.58
C LEU A 107 15.32 0.59 26.00
N ASN A 108 16.13 0.99 26.99
CA ASN A 108 15.90 0.59 28.38
C ASN A 108 14.72 1.32 29.02
N LYS A 109 14.49 2.59 28.68
CA LYS A 109 13.45 3.42 29.30
C LYS A 109 12.08 3.20 28.70
N ASP A 110 11.99 3.09 27.38
CA ASP A 110 10.72 3.12 26.68
C ASP A 110 10.39 1.82 25.97
N PHE A 111 11.36 1.19 25.30
CA PHE A 111 11.07 0.01 24.47
C PHE A 111 10.96 -1.29 25.29
N CYS A 112 12.03 -1.70 25.99
CA CYS A 112 12.05 -2.96 26.72
C CYS A 112 10.96 -3.09 27.81
N PRO A 113 10.56 -2.03 28.54
CA PRO A 113 9.47 -2.12 29.51
C PRO A 113 8.09 -2.32 28.87
N ARG A 114 7.88 -1.91 27.61
CA ARG A 114 6.61 -2.07 26.88
C ARG A 114 6.48 -3.45 26.23
N MET A 115 7.57 -4.21 26.17
CA MET A 115 7.56 -5.58 25.67
C MET A 115 6.85 -6.54 26.63
N PRO A 116 6.20 -7.60 26.11
CA PRO A 116 5.68 -8.71 26.90
C PRO A 116 6.70 -9.27 27.90
N ALA A 117 6.25 -9.72 29.08
CA ALA A 117 7.12 -10.16 30.17
C ALA A 117 8.14 -11.24 29.76
N SER A 118 7.79 -12.10 28.81
CA SER A 118 8.68 -13.12 28.23
C SER A 118 9.87 -12.55 27.44
N LEU A 119 9.78 -11.30 26.98
CA LEU A 119 10.73 -10.66 26.07
C LEU A 119 11.55 -9.56 26.76
N GLN A 120 11.17 -9.13 27.96
CA GLN A 120 11.87 -8.06 28.69
C GLN A 120 13.32 -8.44 29.04
N ALA A 121 13.55 -9.68 29.48
CA ALA A 121 14.90 -10.16 29.82
C ALA A 121 15.80 -10.31 28.56
N PRO A 122 15.33 -10.94 27.47
CA PRO A 122 16.04 -10.92 26.18
C PRO A 122 16.33 -9.50 25.67
N CYS A 123 15.37 -8.57 25.79
CA CYS A 123 15.54 -7.18 25.36
C CYS A 123 16.66 -6.47 26.13
N LYS A 124 16.71 -6.62 27.46
CA LYS A 124 17.80 -6.05 28.28
C LYS A 124 19.18 -6.63 27.94
N LEU A 125 19.23 -7.92 27.60
CA LEU A 125 20.46 -8.62 27.24
C LEU A 125 21.02 -8.13 25.90
N LEU A 126 20.13 -7.88 24.94
CA LEU A 126 20.43 -7.22 23.69
C LEU A 126 20.94 -5.78 23.93
N VAL A 127 20.25 -4.98 24.73
CA VAL A 127 20.66 -3.59 25.03
C VAL A 127 22.05 -3.54 25.68
N ALA A 128 22.38 -4.52 26.53
CA ALA A 128 23.71 -4.64 27.13
C ALA A 128 24.80 -5.02 26.10
N SER A 129 24.43 -5.71 25.02
CA SER A 129 25.35 -6.15 23.97
C SER A 129 25.68 -5.06 22.95
N LEU A 130 24.96 -3.93 22.98
CA LEU A 130 25.08 -2.82 22.02
C LEU A 130 26.52 -2.31 21.82
N PRO A 131 27.35 -2.06 22.84
CA PRO A 131 28.70 -1.52 22.61
C PRO A 131 29.58 -2.48 21.80
N ALA A 132 29.53 -3.79 22.08
CA ALA A 132 30.28 -4.79 21.34
C ALA A 132 29.77 -4.96 19.90
N ILE A 133 28.48 -4.73 19.68
CA ILE A 133 27.86 -4.70 18.36
C ILE A 133 28.39 -3.51 17.55
N PHE A 134 28.46 -2.33 18.16
CA PHE A 134 28.93 -1.09 17.49
C PHE A 134 30.40 -1.16 17.08
N ASP A 135 31.24 -1.82 17.88
CA ASP A 135 32.66 -2.02 17.55
C ASP A 135 32.86 -2.96 16.34
N ASP A 136 31.87 -3.81 16.02
CA ASP A 136 31.90 -4.81 14.92
C ASP A 136 31.20 -4.31 13.62
N ILE A 137 30.55 -3.13 13.64
CA ILE A 137 29.74 -2.59 12.51
C ILE A 137 30.55 -1.86 11.44
N GLY A 138 31.86 -1.70 11.65
CA GLY A 138 32.79 -1.38 10.58
C GLY A 138 32.91 -2.55 9.59
N ASP A 139 32.12 -2.48 8.52
CA ASP A 139 32.03 -3.40 7.36
C ASP A 139 30.92 -4.47 7.42
N LYS A 140 29.87 -4.27 6.61
CA LYS A 140 28.92 -5.28 6.07
C LYS A 140 28.51 -6.40 7.04
N VAL A 141 27.90 -6.03 8.16
CA VAL A 141 27.43 -7.00 9.14
C VAL A 141 26.15 -7.70 8.67
N SER A 142 26.20 -9.03 8.58
CA SER A 142 25.02 -9.88 8.42
C SER A 142 24.33 -10.03 9.78
N ILE A 143 23.10 -9.51 9.91
CA ILE A 143 22.28 -9.63 11.13
C ILE A 143 22.15 -11.09 11.56
N ALA A 144 22.01 -12.01 10.61
CA ALA A 144 21.96 -13.46 10.86
C ALA A 144 23.19 -13.96 11.60
N ASN A 145 24.36 -13.60 11.11
CA ASN A 145 25.62 -14.02 11.71
C ASN A 145 25.84 -13.36 13.07
N THR A 146 25.40 -12.11 13.25
CA THR A 146 25.50 -11.41 14.54
C THR A 146 24.57 -12.00 15.58
N CYS A 147 23.34 -12.36 15.22
CA CYS A 147 22.43 -13.02 16.13
C CYS A 147 22.89 -14.42 16.57
N VAL A 148 23.70 -15.08 15.75
CA VAL A 148 24.39 -16.33 16.12
C VAL A 148 25.57 -16.07 17.05
N LYS A 149 26.40 -15.07 16.73
CA LYS A 149 27.53 -14.64 17.60
C LYS A 149 27.04 -14.29 19.01
N LEU A 150 25.85 -13.73 19.12
CA LEU A 150 25.24 -13.33 20.39
C LEU A 150 24.37 -14.41 21.05
N ASP A 151 24.38 -15.63 20.53
CA ASP A 151 23.65 -16.80 21.08
C ASP A 151 22.12 -16.64 21.12
N PHE A 152 21.56 -15.68 20.36
CA PHE A 152 20.12 -15.56 20.15
C PHE A 152 19.62 -16.56 19.10
N CYS A 153 20.47 -16.91 18.12
CA CYS A 153 20.21 -17.92 17.10
C CYS A 153 21.23 -19.06 17.23
N LYS A 154 20.78 -20.32 17.17
CA LYS A 154 21.69 -21.49 17.24
C LYS A 154 22.54 -21.69 15.98
N GLN A 155 22.06 -21.19 14.85
CA GLN A 155 22.71 -21.24 13.54
C GLN A 155 22.19 -20.06 12.71
N PRO A 156 22.95 -19.57 11.71
CA PRO A 156 22.42 -18.59 10.78
C PRO A 156 21.17 -19.20 10.16
N TRP A 157 20.08 -18.45 10.06
CA TRP A 157 18.87 -19.01 9.45
C TRP A 157 19.18 -19.39 8.01
N ALA A 158 18.91 -20.65 7.67
CA ALA A 158 19.43 -21.30 6.46
C ALA A 158 18.41 -21.45 5.33
N ASP A 159 17.11 -21.40 5.60
CA ASP A 159 16.06 -21.47 4.57
C ASP A 159 14.78 -20.80 5.09
N ASP A 160 14.43 -19.70 4.44
CA ASP A 160 13.48 -18.66 4.81
C ASP A 160 12.50 -18.37 3.66
N HIS A 161 12.34 -19.35 2.77
CA HIS A 161 11.55 -19.25 1.56
C HIS A 161 10.14 -18.75 1.90
N PRO A 162 9.70 -17.64 1.28
CA PRO A 162 8.36 -17.14 1.52
C PRO A 162 7.33 -18.18 1.13
N GLU A 163 6.32 -18.38 1.97
CA GLU A 163 5.20 -19.20 1.56
C GLU A 163 4.34 -18.40 0.59
N THR A 164 4.01 -19.01 -0.53
CA THR A 164 3.12 -18.45 -1.54
C THR A 164 1.74 -19.06 -1.35
N MET A 165 0.74 -18.21 -1.13
CA MET A 165 -0.65 -18.63 -1.12
C MET A 165 -1.28 -18.23 -2.45
N ASP A 166 -1.89 -19.22 -3.11
CA ASP A 166 -2.66 -18.99 -4.32
C ASP A 166 -3.82 -18.03 -4.02
N ILE A 167 -4.08 -17.13 -4.95
CA ILE A 167 -5.17 -16.16 -4.86
C ILE A 167 -6.26 -16.51 -5.89
N PRO A 168 -7.54 -16.38 -5.55
CA PRO A 168 -8.63 -16.66 -6.49
C PRO A 168 -8.64 -15.66 -7.65
N SER A 169 -9.26 -16.04 -8.77
CA SER A 169 -9.43 -15.18 -9.95
C SER A 169 -10.91 -14.92 -10.22
N TYR A 170 -11.24 -13.69 -10.60
CA TYR A 170 -12.58 -13.28 -10.98
C TYR A 170 -12.55 -12.50 -12.28
N THR A 171 -13.51 -12.77 -13.16
CA THR A 171 -13.78 -11.94 -14.33
C THR A 171 -14.70 -10.78 -13.94
N ILE A 172 -14.27 -9.56 -14.21
CA ILE A 172 -15.05 -8.34 -13.97
C ILE A 172 -15.52 -7.81 -15.33
N ASP A 173 -16.82 -7.94 -15.60
CA ASP A 173 -17.41 -7.51 -16.88
C ASP A 173 -17.69 -6.00 -16.90
N LEU A 174 -16.91 -5.24 -17.67
CA LEU A 174 -17.06 -3.80 -17.83
C LEU A 174 -18.32 -3.41 -18.62
N ASP A 175 -18.92 -4.34 -19.37
CA ASP A 175 -20.19 -4.10 -20.08
C ASP A 175 -21.40 -4.21 -19.11
N ALA A 176 -21.22 -4.82 -17.95
CA ALA A 176 -22.23 -4.83 -16.89
C ALA A 176 -22.33 -3.46 -16.21
N ALA A 177 -23.51 -3.16 -15.69
CA ALA A 177 -23.71 -1.99 -14.83
C ALA A 177 -22.75 -2.03 -13.63
N PRO A 178 -22.13 -0.89 -13.25
CA PRO A 178 -21.13 -0.83 -12.17
C PRO A 178 -21.50 -1.63 -10.91
N GLU A 179 -22.75 -1.51 -10.46
CA GLU A 179 -23.28 -2.16 -9.26
C GLU A 179 -23.26 -3.68 -9.30
N ASN A 180 -23.13 -4.29 -10.48
CA ASN A 180 -23.16 -5.74 -10.66
C ASN A 180 -21.77 -6.34 -10.90
N ARG A 181 -20.75 -5.52 -11.17
CA ARG A 181 -19.43 -5.97 -11.65
C ARG A 181 -18.67 -6.83 -10.64
N PHE A 182 -18.84 -6.52 -9.35
CA PHE A 182 -18.14 -7.19 -8.24
C PHE A 182 -19.02 -8.19 -7.49
N ALA A 183 -20.20 -8.53 -8.00
CA ALA A 183 -21.17 -9.38 -7.28
C ALA A 183 -20.59 -10.74 -6.86
N GLN A 184 -19.78 -11.38 -7.71
CA GLN A 184 -19.14 -12.67 -7.38
C GLN A 184 -18.05 -12.52 -6.32
N VAL A 185 -17.23 -11.46 -6.43
CA VAL A 185 -16.17 -11.14 -5.47
C VAL A 185 -16.77 -10.91 -4.08
N CYS A 186 -17.79 -10.06 -4.00
CA CYS A 186 -18.40 -9.66 -2.73
C CYS A 186 -19.36 -10.73 -2.16
N ALA A 187 -19.63 -11.81 -2.91
CA ALA A 187 -20.31 -13.00 -2.42
C ALA A 187 -19.33 -14.08 -1.91
N ASN A 188 -18.01 -13.87 -2.02
CA ASN A 188 -17.02 -14.79 -1.48
C ASN A 188 -17.07 -14.80 0.05
N LYS A 189 -17.27 -15.98 0.64
CA LYS A 189 -17.45 -16.15 2.09
C LYS A 189 -16.23 -15.74 2.91
N THR A 190 -15.02 -16.00 2.40
CA THR A 190 -13.79 -15.56 3.05
C THR A 190 -13.74 -14.04 3.06
N PHE A 191 -14.03 -13.40 1.92
CA PHE A 191 -13.96 -11.94 1.83
C PHE A 191 -15.03 -11.28 2.69
N ILE A 192 -16.25 -11.83 2.72
CA ILE A 192 -17.30 -11.38 3.64
C ILE A 192 -16.78 -11.44 5.06
N HIS A 193 -16.34 -12.62 5.52
CA HIS A 193 -15.90 -12.82 6.89
C HIS A 193 -14.77 -11.85 7.29
N GLU A 194 -13.71 -11.80 6.50
CA GLU A 194 -12.51 -11.01 6.75
C GLU A 194 -12.80 -9.50 6.77
N LEU A 195 -13.58 -8.99 5.81
CA LEU A 195 -13.93 -7.58 5.76
C LEU A 195 -14.91 -7.19 6.88
N THR A 196 -15.91 -8.03 7.18
CA THR A 196 -16.83 -7.75 8.29
C THR A 196 -16.12 -7.78 9.64
N ASP A 197 -15.22 -8.74 9.86
CA ASP A 197 -14.43 -8.83 11.09
C ASP A 197 -13.51 -7.61 11.25
N MET A 198 -12.89 -7.16 10.15
CA MET A 198 -12.08 -5.94 10.13
C MET A 198 -12.91 -4.70 10.52
N PHE A 199 -14.07 -4.50 9.90
CA PHE A 199 -14.90 -3.33 10.20
C PHE A 199 -15.52 -3.39 11.61
N ASP A 200 -15.91 -4.58 12.07
CA ASP A 200 -16.43 -4.78 13.43
C ASP A 200 -15.35 -4.50 14.48
N TRP A 201 -14.10 -4.93 14.23
CA TRP A 201 -12.97 -4.62 15.11
C TRP A 201 -12.71 -3.11 15.21
N ILE A 202 -12.68 -2.42 14.06
CA ILE A 202 -12.52 -0.96 14.04
C ILE A 202 -13.68 -0.29 14.78
N ALA A 203 -14.92 -0.68 14.49
CA ALA A 203 -16.11 -0.13 15.11
C ALA A 203 -16.14 -0.33 16.64
N ALA A 204 -15.66 -1.48 17.13
CA ALA A 204 -15.56 -1.77 18.56
C ALA A 204 -14.60 -0.84 19.31
N GLY A 205 -13.60 -0.28 18.62
CA GLY A 205 -12.67 0.71 19.17
C GLY A 205 -13.23 2.14 19.20
N LEU A 206 -14.40 2.40 18.60
CA LEU A 206 -14.96 3.74 18.41
C LEU A 206 -16.15 3.99 19.35
N GLU A 207 -16.22 5.20 19.93
CA GLU A 207 -17.26 5.58 20.90
C GLU A 207 -18.69 5.42 20.34
N ASP A 208 -18.88 5.70 19.06
CA ASP A 208 -20.18 5.67 18.40
C ASP A 208 -20.44 4.40 17.57
N GLY A 209 -19.54 3.42 17.63
CA GLY A 209 -19.59 2.21 16.81
C GLY A 209 -19.30 2.45 15.32
N GLY A 210 -18.55 3.51 14.98
CA GLY A 210 -18.15 3.82 13.60
C GLY A 210 -19.15 4.64 12.80
N LYS A 211 -20.21 5.17 13.43
CA LYS A 211 -21.26 5.94 12.74
C LYS A 211 -20.71 7.19 12.06
N ARG A 212 -19.81 7.93 12.70
CA ARG A 212 -19.16 9.10 12.11
C ARG A 212 -18.21 8.72 10.96
N ILE A 213 -17.51 7.59 11.04
CA ILE A 213 -16.68 7.09 9.92
C ILE A 213 -17.57 6.74 8.72
N VAL A 214 -18.68 6.04 8.95
CA VAL A 214 -19.66 5.71 7.91
C VAL A 214 -20.28 6.98 7.30
N GLU A 215 -20.69 7.94 8.12
CA GLU A 215 -21.22 9.22 7.65
C GLU A 215 -20.20 9.98 6.79
N PHE A 216 -18.94 9.96 7.22
CA PHE A 216 -17.85 10.59 6.49
C PHE A 216 -17.63 9.90 5.15
N GLY A 217 -17.49 8.57 5.15
CA GLY A 217 -17.34 7.79 3.93
C GLY A 217 -18.49 8.00 2.94
N ASN A 218 -19.74 8.03 3.41
CA ASN A 218 -20.90 8.35 2.57
C ASN A 218 -20.85 9.77 2.00
N THR A 219 -20.26 10.72 2.73
CA THR A 219 -20.04 12.07 2.24
C THR A 219 -18.95 12.09 1.17
N ILE A 220 -17.85 11.36 1.37
CA ILE A 220 -16.76 11.22 0.39
C ILE A 220 -17.22 10.48 -0.88
N ASN A 221 -18.07 9.47 -0.75
CA ASN A 221 -18.58 8.68 -1.87
C ASN A 221 -19.24 9.56 -2.96
N LYS A 222 -19.79 10.72 -2.59
CA LYS A 222 -20.40 11.68 -3.52
C LYS A 222 -19.41 12.39 -4.43
N PHE A 223 -18.12 12.36 -4.09
CA PHE A 223 -17.05 12.92 -4.91
C PHE A 223 -16.37 11.87 -5.79
N LEU A 224 -16.62 10.58 -5.54
CA LEU A 224 -16.03 9.53 -6.34
C LEU A 224 -16.74 9.45 -7.70
N PRO A 225 -16.02 9.13 -8.80
CA PRO A 225 -16.65 8.96 -10.10
C PRO A 225 -17.75 7.90 -10.05
N ALA A 226 -18.84 8.13 -10.82
CA ALA A 226 -20.06 7.30 -10.78
C ALA A 226 -19.81 5.80 -11.00
N GLU A 227 -18.81 5.46 -11.82
CA GLU A 227 -18.38 4.08 -12.03
C GLU A 227 -17.92 3.41 -10.73
N TYR A 228 -17.03 4.07 -9.98
CA TYR A 228 -16.49 3.52 -8.74
C TYR A 228 -17.51 3.53 -7.61
N SER A 229 -18.34 4.57 -7.51
CA SER A 229 -19.39 4.62 -6.49
C SER A 229 -20.47 3.57 -6.72
N GLY A 230 -20.80 3.25 -7.98
CA GLY A 230 -21.70 2.15 -8.33
C GLY A 230 -21.14 0.78 -7.97
N GLU A 231 -19.89 0.47 -8.35
CA GLU A 231 -19.21 -0.79 -7.98
C GLU A 231 -19.16 -1.00 -6.46
N LEU A 232 -18.80 0.07 -5.75
CA LEU A 232 -18.75 0.10 -4.30
C LEU A 232 -20.13 -0.14 -3.68
N ALA A 233 -21.18 0.54 -4.15
CA ALA A 233 -22.54 0.37 -3.65
C ALA A 233 -23.06 -1.06 -3.88
N GLY A 234 -22.75 -1.64 -5.04
CA GLY A 234 -23.06 -3.03 -5.37
C GLY A 234 -22.42 -4.02 -4.39
N CYS A 235 -21.13 -3.82 -4.11
CA CYS A 235 -20.40 -4.65 -3.17
C CYS A 235 -20.88 -4.48 -1.72
N ALA A 236 -21.09 -3.25 -1.25
CA ALA A 236 -21.58 -2.96 0.10
C ALA A 236 -22.91 -3.67 0.37
N LYS A 237 -23.82 -3.66 -0.61
CA LYS A 237 -25.09 -4.40 -0.55
C LYS A 237 -24.89 -5.92 -0.44
N ALA A 238 -23.91 -6.49 -1.13
CA ALA A 238 -23.62 -7.92 -1.09
C ALA A 238 -22.96 -8.35 0.25
N LEU A 239 -22.13 -7.48 0.82
CA LEU A 239 -21.48 -7.65 2.11
C LEU A 239 -22.41 -7.37 3.30
N ASP A 240 -23.59 -6.79 3.07
CA ASP A 240 -24.53 -6.30 4.10
C ASP A 240 -23.89 -5.27 5.05
N ILE A 241 -23.09 -4.36 4.48
CA ILE A 241 -22.46 -3.24 5.20
C ILE A 241 -22.86 -1.90 4.60
N ASP A 242 -22.65 -0.82 5.34
CA ASP A 242 -22.81 0.52 4.79
C ASP A 242 -21.69 0.85 3.80
N ALA A 243 -22.06 1.41 2.64
CA ALA A 243 -21.13 1.85 1.60
C ALA A 243 -20.08 2.86 2.12
N GLY A 244 -20.41 3.61 3.18
CA GLY A 244 -19.47 4.51 3.83
C GLY A 244 -18.18 3.83 4.29
N TRP A 245 -18.22 2.57 4.75
CA TRP A 245 -17.01 1.84 5.12
C TRP A 245 -16.08 1.61 3.92
N LEU A 246 -16.64 1.14 2.81
CA LEU A 246 -15.87 0.92 1.59
C LEU A 246 -15.34 2.24 1.02
N ALA A 247 -16.13 3.32 1.10
CA ALA A 247 -15.70 4.63 0.58
C ALA A 247 -14.56 5.21 1.42
N PHE A 248 -14.60 5.01 2.74
CA PHE A 248 -13.50 5.36 3.63
C PHE A 248 -12.24 4.56 3.31
N VAL A 249 -12.36 3.26 3.03
CA VAL A 249 -11.26 2.39 2.60
C VAL A 249 -10.54 2.93 1.36
N GLN A 250 -11.27 3.46 0.37
CA GLN A 250 -10.64 4.08 -0.81
C GLN A 250 -9.69 5.24 -0.46
N VAL A 251 -9.93 5.97 0.63
CA VAL A 251 -9.08 7.08 1.09
C VAL A 251 -8.00 6.59 2.06
N ALA A 252 -8.33 5.68 2.97
CA ALA A 252 -7.41 5.21 4.00
C ALA A 252 -6.22 4.43 3.43
N TYR A 253 -6.42 3.69 2.33
CA TYR A 253 -5.36 2.89 1.72
C TYR A 253 -4.19 3.72 1.18
N THR A 254 -4.43 4.94 0.69
CA THR A 254 -3.37 5.85 0.21
C THR A 254 -2.48 6.40 1.33
N ALA A 255 -2.77 6.09 2.60
CA ALA A 255 -2.04 6.61 3.75
C ALA A 255 -1.11 5.59 4.44
N SER A 256 -1.15 4.30 4.07
CA SER A 256 -0.58 3.23 4.94
C SER A 256 0.14 2.09 4.23
N ASP A 257 0.42 2.19 2.92
CA ASP A 257 1.16 1.16 2.18
C ASP A 257 2.67 1.44 2.08
N ALA A 258 3.47 0.43 2.42
CA ALA A 258 4.89 0.38 2.15
C ALA A 258 5.11 -0.55 0.97
N CYS A 259 6.08 -0.27 0.10
CA CYS A 259 6.17 -0.95 -1.20
C CYS A 259 7.62 -1.08 -1.63
N THR A 260 7.93 -2.13 -2.37
CA THR A 260 9.17 -2.24 -3.13
C THR A 260 8.83 -2.54 -4.58
N SER A 261 9.39 -1.79 -5.52
CA SER A 261 9.14 -1.99 -6.96
C SER A 261 10.45 -1.93 -7.74
N MET A 262 10.57 -2.73 -8.79
CA MET A 262 11.72 -2.73 -9.68
C MET A 262 11.32 -3.08 -11.12
N ILE A 263 12.13 -2.62 -12.08
CA ILE A 263 12.01 -2.99 -13.50
C ILE A 263 13.38 -3.47 -13.97
N LEU A 264 13.42 -4.63 -14.63
CA LEU A 264 14.60 -5.27 -15.19
C LEU A 264 14.41 -5.42 -16.70
N ALA A 265 15.37 -4.95 -17.51
CA ALA A 265 15.40 -5.25 -18.93
C ALA A 265 15.85 -6.69 -19.16
N THR A 266 15.17 -7.44 -20.02
CA THR A 266 15.57 -8.82 -20.32
C THR A 266 16.91 -8.86 -21.06
N PRO A 267 17.72 -9.93 -20.91
CA PRO A 267 19.05 -10.01 -21.53
C PRO A 267 18.99 -9.97 -23.06
N ASP A 268 17.93 -10.53 -23.64
CA ASP A 268 17.66 -10.53 -25.08
C ASP A 268 17.21 -9.17 -25.63
N SER A 269 17.06 -8.16 -24.75
CA SER A 269 16.63 -6.81 -25.11
C SER A 269 15.26 -6.76 -25.81
N GLN A 270 14.41 -7.77 -25.63
CA GLN A 270 13.08 -7.84 -26.26
C GLN A 270 11.96 -7.32 -25.34
N SER A 271 12.15 -7.32 -24.02
CA SER A 271 11.08 -6.95 -23.08
C SER A 271 11.65 -6.41 -21.76
N VAL A 272 10.74 -6.12 -20.83
CA VAL A 272 11.06 -5.74 -19.45
C VAL A 272 10.22 -6.58 -18.49
N ILE A 273 10.80 -6.91 -17.34
CA ILE A 273 10.14 -7.58 -16.22
C ILE A 273 9.96 -6.54 -15.12
N HIS A 274 8.74 -6.37 -14.65
CA HIS A 274 8.38 -5.43 -13.59
C HIS A 274 7.95 -6.23 -12.36
N GLY A 275 8.64 -6.04 -11.24
CA GLY A 275 8.28 -6.68 -9.99
C GLY A 275 7.88 -5.70 -8.90
N ARG A 276 7.09 -6.21 -7.95
CA ARG A 276 6.51 -5.44 -6.84
C ARG A 276 6.27 -6.32 -5.62
N ASN A 277 6.68 -5.84 -4.45
CA ASN A 277 6.08 -6.18 -3.15
C ASN A 277 5.16 -5.05 -2.71
N LEU A 278 3.92 -5.39 -2.35
CA LEU A 278 2.99 -4.50 -1.66
C LEU A 278 2.90 -4.93 -0.20
N ASP A 279 3.35 -4.03 0.67
CA ASP A 279 3.38 -4.17 2.11
C ASP A 279 2.36 -3.20 2.73
N PHE A 280 1.79 -3.54 3.88
CA PHE A 280 0.94 -2.64 4.65
C PHE A 280 1.57 -2.40 6.03
N TRP A 281 1.98 -1.15 6.28
CA TRP A 281 2.97 -0.80 7.31
C TRP A 281 2.55 -1.10 8.77
N SER A 282 3.57 -1.24 9.64
CA SER A 282 3.62 -1.71 11.03
C SER A 282 2.57 -1.09 11.94
N GLY A 283 1.45 -1.77 12.02
CA GLY A 283 0.34 -1.46 12.89
C GLY A 283 -0.82 -2.32 12.46
N LEU A 284 -1.14 -2.27 11.16
CA LEU A 284 -2.31 -2.94 10.60
C LEU A 284 -2.35 -4.42 10.95
N SER A 285 -3.12 -4.73 11.98
CA SER A 285 -3.50 -6.10 12.38
C SER A 285 -4.49 -6.69 11.38
N PHE A 286 -4.35 -6.30 10.12
CA PHE A 286 -5.17 -6.68 8.99
C PHE A 286 -4.33 -7.20 7.85
N ALA A 287 -2.99 -7.21 7.92
CA ALA A 287 -2.17 -7.79 6.85
C ALA A 287 -2.60 -9.24 6.50
N GLY A 288 -2.98 -10.05 7.51
CA GLY A 288 -3.62 -11.35 7.31
C GLY A 288 -4.95 -11.27 6.54
N THR A 289 -5.85 -10.39 6.96
CA THR A 289 -7.11 -10.09 6.26
C THR A 289 -6.86 -9.64 4.82
N LEU A 290 -5.88 -8.79 4.55
CA LEU A 290 -5.57 -8.32 3.21
C LEU A 290 -5.03 -9.45 2.33
N LYS A 291 -4.17 -10.32 2.88
CA LYS A 291 -3.68 -11.54 2.19
C LYS A 291 -4.85 -12.46 1.82
N ASN A 292 -5.78 -12.67 2.76
CA ASN A 292 -6.97 -13.51 2.57
C ASN A 292 -8.00 -12.90 1.62
N CYS A 293 -8.02 -11.58 1.48
CA CYS A 293 -8.89 -10.83 0.57
C CYS A 293 -8.24 -10.50 -0.78
N THR A 294 -7.03 -10.99 -1.06
CA THR A 294 -6.35 -10.73 -2.34
C THR A 294 -6.90 -11.63 -3.45
N PHE A 295 -7.03 -11.11 -4.67
CA PHE A 295 -7.47 -11.86 -5.85
C PHE A 295 -6.99 -11.25 -7.17
N TYR A 296 -7.02 -12.03 -8.24
CA TYR A 296 -6.89 -11.51 -9.61
C TYR A 296 -8.23 -11.00 -10.14
N GLY A 297 -8.27 -9.74 -10.58
CA GLY A 297 -9.36 -9.19 -11.36
C GLY A 297 -9.00 -9.13 -12.84
N THR A 298 -9.59 -9.99 -13.66
CA THR A 298 -9.50 -9.91 -15.12
C THR A 298 -10.67 -9.07 -15.63
N PHE A 299 -10.41 -7.82 -16.03
CA PHE A 299 -11.44 -6.91 -16.50
C PHE A 299 -11.69 -7.11 -17.99
N THR A 300 -12.92 -7.42 -18.37
CA THR A 300 -13.30 -7.72 -19.75
C THR A 300 -14.24 -6.66 -20.32
N LYS A 301 -14.08 -6.33 -21.60
CA LYS A 301 -15.00 -5.47 -22.36
C LYS A 301 -15.25 -6.07 -23.74
N GLY A 302 -16.50 -6.19 -24.15
CA GLY A 302 -16.89 -6.90 -25.37
C GLY A 302 -16.42 -8.36 -25.38
N GLY A 303 -16.37 -9.01 -24.21
CA GLY A 303 -15.90 -10.39 -24.05
C GLY A 303 -14.39 -10.61 -24.23
N LYS A 304 -13.58 -9.55 -24.26
CA LYS A 304 -12.11 -9.62 -24.34
C LYS A 304 -11.47 -9.01 -23.11
N THR A 305 -10.34 -9.56 -22.65
CA THR A 305 -9.54 -8.94 -21.58
C THR A 305 -9.07 -7.56 -22.03
N ALA A 306 -9.43 -6.54 -21.25
CA ALA A 306 -8.97 -5.18 -21.42
C ALA A 306 -7.70 -4.93 -20.59
N TYR A 307 -7.72 -5.35 -19.32
CA TYR A 307 -6.61 -5.24 -18.39
C TYR A 307 -6.80 -6.21 -17.21
N GLU A 308 -5.74 -6.42 -16.45
CA GLU A 308 -5.74 -7.25 -15.25
C GLU A 308 -5.16 -6.49 -14.05
N ILE A 309 -5.68 -6.78 -12.86
CA ILE A 309 -5.27 -6.13 -11.61
C ILE A 309 -5.12 -7.20 -10.53
N THR A 310 -4.05 -7.10 -9.73
CA THR A 310 -3.99 -7.76 -8.41
C THR A 310 -4.77 -6.90 -7.43
N MET A 311 -5.96 -7.36 -7.04
CA MET A 311 -6.91 -6.60 -6.21
C MET A 311 -6.95 -7.11 -4.77
N ILE A 312 -7.37 -6.25 -3.87
CA ILE A 312 -7.70 -6.57 -2.48
C ILE A 312 -9.19 -6.27 -2.29
N GLY A 313 -9.93 -7.20 -1.67
CA GLY A 313 -11.36 -7.05 -1.38
C GLY A 313 -11.66 -5.73 -0.67
N GLY A 314 -12.71 -5.04 -1.12
CA GLY A 314 -13.08 -3.71 -0.63
C GLY A 314 -12.37 -2.55 -1.33
N MET A 315 -11.35 -2.81 -2.17
CA MET A 315 -10.73 -1.80 -3.03
C MET A 315 -11.23 -1.88 -4.47
N PHE A 316 -11.61 -0.73 -5.03
CA PHE A 316 -12.13 -0.62 -6.41
C PHE A 316 -11.16 0.07 -7.39
N GLY A 317 -9.92 0.36 -7.01
CA GLY A 317 -8.90 0.86 -7.93
C GLY A 317 -7.77 -0.12 -8.15
N SER A 318 -6.65 0.37 -8.67
CA SER A 318 -5.45 -0.41 -8.92
C SER A 318 -4.26 0.15 -8.15
N LEU A 319 -3.53 -0.70 -7.44
CA LEU A 319 -2.16 -0.43 -6.99
C LEU A 319 -1.13 -1.19 -7.83
N THR A 320 -1.57 -2.24 -8.53
CA THR A 320 -0.75 -3.12 -9.37
C THR A 320 -1.61 -3.68 -10.49
N GLY A 321 -1.27 -3.40 -11.75
CA GLY A 321 -1.99 -3.99 -12.88
C GLY A 321 -1.26 -3.87 -14.21
N VAL A 322 -1.83 -4.53 -15.21
CA VAL A 322 -1.26 -4.65 -16.56
C VAL A 322 -2.33 -4.53 -17.65
N VAL A 323 -1.98 -3.84 -18.72
CA VAL A 323 -2.65 -3.88 -20.02
C VAL A 323 -1.82 -4.81 -20.92
N PRO A 324 -2.34 -5.98 -21.35
CA PRO A 324 -1.63 -6.86 -22.27
C PRO A 324 -1.20 -6.14 -23.56
N GLY A 325 0.09 -6.15 -23.85
CA GLY A 325 0.70 -5.45 -24.99
C GLY A 325 0.76 -3.92 -24.86
N GLY A 326 0.44 -3.36 -23.69
CA GLY A 326 0.42 -1.93 -23.42
C GLY A 326 1.45 -1.53 -22.36
N HIS A 327 0.99 -1.39 -21.12
CA HIS A 327 1.85 -1.04 -19.98
C HIS A 327 1.46 -1.83 -18.74
N ALA A 328 2.36 -1.91 -17.78
CA ALA A 328 2.05 -2.24 -16.39
C ALA A 328 2.43 -1.07 -15.50
N SER A 329 1.68 -0.88 -14.42
CA SER A 329 1.94 0.17 -13.44
C SER A 329 1.76 -0.34 -12.02
N THR A 330 2.64 0.13 -11.14
CA THR A 330 2.57 -0.07 -9.71
C THR A 330 2.77 1.25 -8.98
N VAL A 331 2.21 1.33 -7.77
CA VAL A 331 2.22 2.52 -6.93
C VAL A 331 2.98 2.23 -5.64
N ASN A 332 3.96 3.07 -5.30
CA ASN A 332 4.55 3.10 -3.98
C ASN A 332 4.22 4.44 -3.31
N THR A 333 3.83 4.45 -2.05
CA THR A 333 3.60 5.70 -1.31
C THR A 333 4.89 6.48 -1.11
N ARG A 334 4.81 7.80 -1.26
CA ARG A 334 5.87 8.73 -0.86
C ARG A 334 5.40 9.44 0.40
N PHE A 335 5.99 9.07 1.54
CA PHE A 335 5.48 9.50 2.83
C PHE A 335 5.55 11.02 3.02
N VAL A 336 4.46 11.58 3.57
CA VAL A 336 4.37 12.95 4.07
C VAL A 336 4.18 12.89 5.60
N PRO A 337 4.76 13.82 6.38
CA PRO A 337 4.58 13.84 7.83
C PRO A 337 3.11 14.11 8.23
N GLY A 338 2.63 13.48 9.32
CA GLY A 338 1.37 13.91 9.99
C GLY A 338 0.38 12.81 10.41
N GLY A 339 0.64 11.53 10.13
CA GLY A 339 -0.23 10.42 10.55
C GLY A 339 -1.57 10.34 9.81
N LEU A 340 -2.41 9.34 10.11
CA LEU A 340 -3.64 9.05 9.35
C LEU A 340 -4.57 10.27 9.24
N TRP A 341 -4.69 11.06 10.31
CA TRP A 341 -5.47 12.29 10.35
C TRP A 341 -5.05 13.29 9.25
N ALA A 342 -3.77 13.66 9.22
CA ALA A 342 -3.27 14.65 8.26
C ALA A 342 -3.40 14.16 6.82
N TYR A 343 -3.24 12.84 6.61
CA TYR A 343 -3.43 12.23 5.30
C TYR A 343 -4.88 12.30 4.83
N VAL A 344 -5.84 11.88 5.66
CA VAL A 344 -7.27 11.94 5.31
C VAL A 344 -7.70 13.38 5.04
N GLU A 345 -7.26 14.33 5.88
CA GLU A 345 -7.52 15.75 5.68
C GLU A 345 -6.93 16.26 4.36
N MET A 346 -5.65 15.97 4.08
CA MET A 346 -4.98 16.35 2.83
C MET A 346 -5.74 15.81 1.62
N ILE A 347 -6.08 14.51 1.63
CA ILE A 347 -6.70 13.85 0.49
C ILE A 347 -8.09 14.43 0.22
N VAL A 348 -8.90 14.57 1.27
CA VAL A 348 -10.27 15.06 1.13
C VAL A 348 -10.30 16.54 0.74
N ASN A 349 -9.40 17.35 1.29
CA ASN A 349 -9.29 18.75 0.87
C ASN A 349 -8.90 18.86 -0.61
N ASP A 350 -7.96 18.05 -1.09
CA ASP A 350 -7.52 18.13 -2.49
C ASP A 350 -8.60 17.61 -3.47
N ILE A 351 -9.36 16.56 -3.11
CA ILE A 351 -10.54 16.12 -3.87
C ILE A 351 -11.61 17.22 -3.95
N ILE A 352 -11.89 17.89 -2.84
CA ILE A 352 -12.95 18.91 -2.76
C ILE A 352 -12.54 20.20 -3.48
N GLN A 353 -11.32 20.68 -3.24
CA GLN A 353 -10.88 22.01 -3.69
C GLN A 353 -10.28 21.98 -5.10
N HIS A 354 -9.76 20.83 -5.52
CA HIS A 354 -8.99 20.73 -6.76
C HIS A 354 -9.45 19.61 -7.70
N ASP A 355 -10.56 18.92 -7.38
CA ASP A 355 -11.14 17.85 -8.20
C ASP A 355 -10.13 16.71 -8.49
N SER A 356 -9.24 16.45 -7.53
CA SER A 356 -8.20 15.45 -7.68
C SER A 356 -8.75 14.04 -7.69
N THR A 357 -8.10 13.18 -8.48
CA THR A 357 -8.46 11.76 -8.56
C THR A 357 -7.63 10.96 -7.55
N LEU A 358 -8.27 10.07 -6.77
CA LEU A 358 -7.56 9.14 -5.89
C LEU A 358 -6.51 8.34 -6.68
N VAL A 359 -5.34 8.10 -6.08
CA VAL A 359 -4.20 7.44 -6.75
C VAL A 359 -4.58 6.09 -7.35
N LEU A 360 -5.30 5.26 -6.60
CA LEU A 360 -5.77 3.96 -7.07
C LEU A 360 -6.75 4.05 -8.25
N PHE A 361 -7.58 5.10 -8.31
CA PHE A 361 -8.46 5.35 -9.45
C PHE A 361 -7.71 5.91 -10.65
N ALA A 362 -6.74 6.80 -10.44
CA ALA A 362 -5.88 7.27 -11.53
C ALA A 362 -5.14 6.09 -12.18
N THR A 363 -4.57 5.19 -11.38
CA THR A 363 -3.88 4.00 -11.87
C THR A 363 -4.83 3.07 -12.63
N ARG A 364 -6.03 2.78 -12.10
CA ARG A 364 -7.03 1.98 -12.82
C ARG A 364 -7.54 2.67 -14.09
N ASN A 365 -7.69 4.00 -14.10
CA ASN A 365 -8.08 4.75 -15.29
C ASN A 365 -7.04 4.61 -16.40
N ALA A 366 -5.74 4.65 -16.09
CA ALA A 366 -4.68 4.43 -17.06
C ALA A 366 -4.77 3.03 -17.70
N LEU A 367 -5.01 2.00 -16.87
CA LEU A 367 -5.23 0.62 -17.32
C LEU A 367 -6.49 0.50 -18.18
N ALA A 368 -7.61 1.06 -17.72
CA ALA A 368 -8.91 1.02 -18.39
C ALA A 368 -8.93 1.77 -19.72
N ALA A 369 -8.10 2.80 -19.85
CA ALA A 369 -7.90 3.50 -21.11
C ALA A 369 -7.12 2.68 -22.15
N GLY A 370 -6.50 1.56 -21.74
CA GLY A 370 -5.70 0.70 -22.63
C GLY A 370 -4.44 1.40 -23.14
N TYR A 371 -3.84 2.27 -22.32
CA TYR A 371 -2.73 3.11 -22.75
C TYR A 371 -1.48 2.30 -23.11
N SER A 372 -0.76 2.83 -24.12
CA SER A 372 0.64 2.49 -24.37
C SER A 372 1.50 2.91 -23.17
N TRP A 373 2.74 2.42 -23.08
CA TRP A 373 3.68 2.89 -22.05
C TRP A 373 3.87 4.41 -22.06
N ALA A 374 4.09 5.01 -23.23
CA ALA A 374 4.29 6.45 -23.35
C ALA A 374 3.05 7.26 -22.90
N ASP A 375 1.85 6.81 -23.25
CA ASP A 375 0.60 7.47 -22.85
C ASP A 375 0.34 7.31 -21.35
N ALA A 376 0.65 6.14 -20.78
CA ALA A 376 0.55 5.89 -19.34
C ALA A 376 1.53 6.77 -18.56
N VAL A 377 2.80 6.86 -19.00
CA VAL A 377 3.79 7.77 -18.40
C VAL A 377 3.31 9.22 -18.48
N LYS A 378 2.81 9.66 -19.63
CA LYS A 378 2.27 11.02 -19.80
C LYS A 378 1.11 11.29 -18.83
N TYR A 379 0.11 10.41 -18.81
CA TYR A 379 -1.07 10.56 -17.96
C TYR A 379 -0.71 10.55 -16.47
N LEU A 380 0.01 9.52 -16.02
CA LEU A 380 0.44 9.35 -14.62
C LEU A 380 1.50 10.37 -14.19
N SER A 381 2.11 11.11 -15.11
CA SER A 381 2.96 12.27 -14.80
C SER A 381 2.18 13.56 -14.61
N SER A 382 0.96 13.66 -15.16
CA SER A 382 0.20 14.92 -15.22
C SER A 382 -1.11 14.93 -14.44
N VAL A 383 -1.71 13.77 -14.19
CA VAL A 383 -2.97 13.69 -13.45
C VAL A 383 -2.79 14.28 -12.05
N ARG A 384 -3.73 15.12 -11.61
CA ARG A 384 -3.68 15.70 -10.26
C ARG A 384 -4.06 14.65 -9.23
N LEU A 385 -3.22 14.53 -8.21
CA LEU A 385 -3.31 13.53 -7.16
C LEU A 385 -3.39 14.18 -5.78
N PRO A 386 -4.12 13.57 -4.84
CA PRO A 386 -4.26 14.08 -3.48
C PRO A 386 -3.05 13.83 -2.58
N SER A 387 -2.02 13.14 -3.07
CA SER A 387 -0.89 12.65 -2.28
C SER A 387 0.32 12.39 -3.17
N ASP A 388 1.50 12.42 -2.55
CA ASP A 388 2.76 12.13 -3.22
C ASP A 388 2.97 10.62 -3.37
N VAL A 389 3.47 10.19 -4.52
CA VAL A 389 3.66 8.76 -4.85
C VAL A 389 4.84 8.53 -5.77
N TYR A 390 5.26 7.28 -5.89
CA TYR A 390 6.08 6.80 -6.98
C TYR A 390 5.23 5.92 -7.89
N PHE A 391 5.14 6.28 -9.16
CA PHE A 391 4.64 5.35 -10.18
C PHE A 391 5.83 4.63 -10.81
N THR A 392 5.84 3.30 -10.71
CA THR A 392 6.74 2.46 -11.48
C THR A 392 5.98 1.95 -12.69
N ILE A 393 6.44 2.27 -13.90
CA ILE A 393 5.70 2.06 -15.15
C ILE A 393 6.60 1.33 -16.16
N SER A 394 6.16 0.18 -16.62
CA SER A 394 6.87 -0.67 -17.59
C SER A 394 6.04 -0.87 -18.86
N GLY A 395 6.68 -0.91 -20.01
CA GLY A 395 6.07 -1.16 -21.31
C GLY A 395 6.40 -2.54 -21.84
N VAL A 396 6.47 -2.63 -23.16
CA VAL A 396 6.70 -3.88 -23.89
C VAL A 396 8.12 -4.03 -24.40
N SER A 397 8.93 -2.96 -24.36
CA SER A 397 10.29 -2.92 -24.94
C SER A 397 11.38 -2.60 -23.91
N LYS A 398 12.64 -2.96 -24.21
CA LYS A 398 13.80 -2.89 -23.29
C LYS A 398 14.06 -1.55 -22.56
N ASN A 399 13.70 -0.41 -23.16
CA ASN A 399 13.90 0.92 -22.58
C ASN A 399 12.59 1.53 -22.04
N GLU A 400 11.48 0.78 -22.09
CA GLU A 400 10.18 1.21 -21.58
C GLU A 400 10.06 0.83 -20.10
N GLY A 401 10.90 1.42 -19.26
CA GLY A 401 10.84 1.26 -17.81
C GLY A 401 11.23 2.55 -17.13
N ILE A 402 10.34 3.09 -16.29
CA ILE A 402 10.54 4.36 -15.59
C ILE A 402 9.90 4.34 -14.22
N ILE A 403 10.53 5.04 -13.28
CA ILE A 403 9.96 5.38 -11.98
C ILE A 403 9.78 6.90 -11.97
N VAL A 404 8.55 7.35 -11.73
CA VAL A 404 8.17 8.76 -11.66
C VAL A 404 7.84 9.10 -10.20
N ALA A 405 8.69 9.88 -9.56
CA ALA A 405 8.39 10.49 -8.26
C ALA A 405 7.45 11.68 -8.48
N ARG A 406 6.23 11.58 -7.97
CA ARG A 406 5.16 12.57 -8.11
C ARG A 406 4.95 13.33 -6.81
N ALA A 407 4.73 14.62 -6.97
CA ALA A 407 3.92 15.39 -6.05
C ALA A 407 2.50 15.54 -6.60
N ALA A 408 1.60 16.13 -5.81
CA ALA A 408 0.19 16.33 -6.15
C ALA A 408 -0.07 16.78 -7.61
N ASP A 409 0.68 17.76 -8.10
CA ASP A 409 0.50 18.36 -9.44
C ASP A 409 1.78 18.47 -10.27
N SER A 410 2.87 17.86 -9.83
CA SER A 410 4.16 17.95 -10.50
C SER A 410 4.96 16.67 -10.44
N VAL A 411 5.95 16.56 -11.33
CA VAL A 411 6.97 15.52 -11.30
C VAL A 411 8.16 16.06 -10.51
N PHE A 412 8.46 15.41 -9.39
CA PHE A 412 9.60 15.76 -8.55
C PHE A 412 10.90 15.23 -9.14
N ASN A 413 10.92 13.96 -9.56
CA ASN A 413 12.09 13.32 -10.14
C ASN A 413 11.68 12.11 -11.00
N THR A 414 12.58 11.65 -11.87
CA THR A 414 12.41 10.40 -12.62
C THR A 414 13.71 9.61 -12.67
N THR A 415 13.59 8.28 -12.82
CA THR A 415 14.71 7.41 -13.17
C THR A 415 14.19 6.34 -14.14
N ALA A 416 14.85 6.18 -15.28
CA ALA A 416 14.43 5.25 -16.33
C ALA A 416 15.53 4.26 -16.68
N LEU A 417 15.15 3.15 -17.30
CA LEU A 417 16.07 2.24 -17.97
C LEU A 417 16.80 2.97 -19.10
N ASP A 418 18.06 2.62 -19.28
CA ASP A 418 18.88 3.02 -20.41
C ASP A 418 19.83 1.87 -20.72
N VAL A 419 19.28 0.84 -21.36
CA VAL A 419 19.97 -0.43 -21.60
C VAL A 419 21.20 -0.21 -22.48
N ASP A 420 21.13 0.75 -23.40
CA ASP A 420 22.23 1.06 -24.33
C ASP A 420 23.42 1.71 -23.59
N SER A 421 23.18 2.42 -22.48
CA SER A 421 24.20 2.92 -21.55
C SER A 421 24.55 1.94 -20.42
N GLY A 422 24.03 0.71 -20.45
CA GLY A 422 24.28 -0.33 -19.45
C GLY A 422 23.40 -0.26 -18.20
N LYS A 423 22.40 0.61 -18.16
CA LYS A 423 21.42 0.70 -17.06
C LYS A 423 20.20 -0.17 -17.36
N TRP A 424 20.31 -1.45 -17.03
CA TRP A 424 19.31 -2.49 -17.29
C TRP A 424 18.33 -2.72 -16.12
N TRP A 425 18.44 -1.96 -15.03
CA TRP A 425 17.47 -1.99 -13.94
C TRP A 425 17.19 -0.61 -13.34
N VAL A 426 16.01 -0.47 -12.74
CA VAL A 426 15.63 0.62 -11.84
C VAL A 426 14.84 0.03 -10.66
N GLY A 427 14.96 0.62 -9.47
CA GLY A 427 14.23 0.18 -8.28
C GLY A 427 13.84 1.35 -7.37
N VAL A 428 12.81 1.14 -6.56
CA VAL A 428 12.32 2.11 -5.57
C VAL A 428 11.64 1.38 -4.41
N THR A 429 11.72 1.95 -3.20
CA THR A 429 10.87 1.59 -2.07
C THR A 429 9.83 2.68 -1.80
N ASN A 430 9.96 3.46 -0.72
CA ASN A 430 9.05 4.56 -0.37
C ASN A 430 9.77 5.90 -0.14
N TYR A 431 11.07 5.95 -0.41
CA TYR A 431 11.90 7.09 -0.06
C TYR A 431 12.49 7.76 -1.29
N PRO A 432 12.67 9.09 -1.25
CA PRO A 432 13.17 9.82 -2.40
C PRO A 432 14.61 9.43 -2.70
N TRP A 433 14.94 9.36 -3.99
CA TRP A 433 16.32 9.42 -4.46
C TRP A 433 16.64 10.86 -4.90
N GLY A 434 17.79 11.38 -4.49
CA GLY A 434 18.25 12.74 -4.83
C GLY A 434 18.26 13.72 -3.64
N PRO A 435 18.18 15.05 -3.89
CA PRO A 435 18.29 16.07 -2.85
C PRO A 435 17.21 15.90 -1.76
N GLY A 436 17.63 15.80 -0.50
CA GLY A 436 16.74 15.55 0.65
C GLY A 436 16.42 14.06 0.90
N ALA A 437 16.99 13.15 0.13
CA ALA A 437 16.99 11.72 0.46
C ALA A 437 17.72 11.46 1.78
N PRO A 438 17.34 10.43 2.55
CA PRO A 438 18.16 9.94 3.64
C PRO A 438 19.60 9.68 3.14
N PRO A 439 20.64 9.96 3.94
CA PRO A 439 22.05 9.79 3.51
C PRO A 439 22.37 8.41 2.92
N ASN A 440 21.63 7.39 3.37
CA ASN A 440 21.80 5.99 2.96
C ASN A 440 20.65 5.48 2.06
N GLY A 441 19.82 6.37 1.52
CA GLY A 441 18.72 6.04 0.60
C GLY A 441 17.45 5.50 1.26
N SER A 442 17.47 5.21 2.56
CA SER A 442 16.32 4.75 3.36
C SER A 442 16.42 5.32 4.78
N PRO A 443 15.29 5.61 5.48
CA PRO A 443 15.34 5.92 6.89
C PRO A 443 15.75 4.68 7.66
N TRP A 444 16.08 4.92 8.91
CA TRP A 444 16.66 3.92 9.74
C TRP A 444 15.74 2.70 9.92
N PHE A 445 14.49 2.92 10.34
CA PHE A 445 13.52 1.88 10.66
C PHE A 445 13.02 1.07 9.45
N ASP A 446 13.43 1.41 8.23
CA ASP A 446 13.06 0.69 7.01
C ASP A 446 14.29 0.46 6.13
N GLN A 447 14.86 -0.74 6.20
CA GLN A 447 16.07 -1.11 5.47
C GLN A 447 15.78 -1.90 4.18
N ARG A 448 14.61 -1.73 3.53
CA ARG A 448 14.29 -2.49 2.29
C ARG A 448 15.07 -2.04 1.06
N TYR A 449 15.48 -0.77 1.02
CA TYR A 449 16.09 -0.15 -0.17
C TYR A 449 17.51 -0.67 -0.44
N ILE A 450 18.38 -0.68 0.56
CA ILE A 450 19.80 -1.06 0.37
C ILE A 450 19.92 -2.52 -0.09
N PRO A 451 19.27 -3.51 0.54
CA PRO A 451 19.28 -4.91 0.10
C PRO A 451 18.71 -5.09 -1.30
N LEU A 452 17.64 -4.38 -1.66
CA LEU A 452 17.13 -4.39 -3.03
C LEU A 452 18.22 -3.97 -4.03
N MET A 453 18.85 -2.82 -3.79
CA MET A 453 19.87 -2.28 -4.69
C MET A 453 21.10 -3.19 -4.79
N ASP A 454 21.56 -3.72 -3.66
CA ASP A 454 22.69 -4.67 -3.61
C ASP A 454 22.39 -5.93 -4.42
N HIS A 455 21.19 -6.51 -4.31
CA HIS A 455 20.81 -7.68 -5.10
C HIS A 455 20.67 -7.37 -6.59
N LEU A 456 20.11 -6.21 -6.96
CA LEU A 456 20.02 -5.80 -8.35
C LEU A 456 21.41 -5.59 -8.98
N GLU A 457 22.35 -5.03 -8.23
CA GLU A 457 23.73 -4.83 -8.68
C GLU A 457 24.48 -6.17 -8.87
N HIS A 458 24.27 -7.13 -7.96
CA HIS A 458 24.95 -8.43 -8.00
C HIS A 458 24.25 -9.50 -8.86
N LEU A 459 22.98 -9.32 -9.22
CA LEU A 459 22.23 -10.28 -10.05
C LEU A 459 22.92 -10.50 -11.41
N GLY A 460 23.42 -9.43 -12.03
CA GLY A 460 24.01 -9.43 -13.36
C GLY A 460 22.98 -9.59 -14.48
N HIS A 461 23.08 -8.76 -15.52
CA HIS A 461 22.07 -8.67 -16.59
C HIS A 461 21.78 -10.01 -17.28
N ALA A 462 22.79 -10.88 -17.46
CA ALA A 462 22.65 -12.17 -18.11
C ALA A 462 21.71 -13.16 -17.37
N ASN A 463 21.46 -12.94 -16.08
CA ASN A 463 20.65 -13.80 -15.24
C ASN A 463 19.19 -13.32 -15.11
N VAL A 464 18.83 -12.20 -15.73
CA VAL A 464 17.49 -11.61 -15.62
C VAL A 464 16.46 -12.52 -16.29
N ASN A 465 15.53 -13.03 -15.49
CA ASN A 465 14.32 -13.75 -15.91
C ASN A 465 13.25 -13.61 -14.81
N MET A 466 12.05 -14.16 -15.02
CA MET A 466 10.94 -14.01 -14.08
C MET A 466 11.22 -14.66 -12.72
N ASP A 467 11.92 -15.79 -12.68
CA ASP A 467 12.28 -16.48 -11.43
C ASP A 467 13.29 -15.62 -10.65
N ALA A 468 14.30 -15.08 -11.32
CA ALA A 468 15.25 -14.15 -10.69
C ALA A 468 14.56 -12.89 -10.15
N ALA A 469 13.57 -12.34 -10.87
CA ALA A 469 12.78 -11.22 -10.37
C ALA A 469 11.95 -11.60 -9.14
N TRP A 470 11.40 -12.81 -9.10
CA TRP A 470 10.69 -13.34 -7.95
C TRP A 470 11.61 -13.56 -6.75
N ASP A 471 12.83 -14.06 -6.98
CA ASP A 471 13.85 -14.25 -5.96
C ASP A 471 14.27 -12.92 -5.35
N VAL A 472 14.49 -11.88 -6.17
CA VAL A 472 14.75 -10.50 -5.70
C VAL A 472 13.66 -10.02 -4.74
N LEU A 473 12.39 -10.29 -5.06
CA LEU A 473 11.24 -9.93 -4.21
C LEU A 473 11.05 -10.82 -2.98
N SER A 474 11.82 -11.90 -2.86
CA SER A 474 11.69 -12.91 -1.80
C SER A 474 12.75 -12.78 -0.72
N ILE A 475 13.72 -11.88 -0.89
CA ILE A 475 14.81 -11.66 0.06
C ILE A 475 14.39 -10.73 1.20
N LYS A 476 14.67 -11.14 2.43
CA LYS A 476 14.43 -10.30 3.61
C LYS A 476 15.51 -9.22 3.73
N PRO A 477 15.18 -7.96 4.11
CA PRO A 477 13.86 -7.46 4.53
C PRO A 477 13.00 -6.90 3.38
N THR A 478 13.47 -6.88 2.12
CA THR A 478 12.64 -6.47 0.96
C THR A 478 11.32 -7.23 0.91
N PHE A 479 11.37 -8.52 1.29
CA PHE A 479 10.27 -9.33 1.75
C PHE A 479 10.18 -9.31 3.28
N ASN A 480 9.01 -9.03 3.84
CA ASN A 480 8.81 -8.84 5.28
C ASN A 480 7.43 -9.34 5.74
N LEU A 481 7.14 -9.22 7.05
CA LEU A 481 5.87 -9.65 7.63
C LEU A 481 4.67 -8.90 7.03
N GLN A 482 4.87 -7.65 6.64
CA GLN A 482 3.85 -6.78 6.09
C GLN A 482 3.55 -7.07 4.62
N THR A 483 4.42 -7.80 3.91
CA THR A 483 4.22 -8.11 2.48
C THR A 483 2.94 -8.88 2.26
N VAL A 484 1.91 -8.22 1.74
CA VAL A 484 0.62 -8.82 1.40
C VAL A 484 0.72 -9.56 0.08
N THR A 485 1.26 -8.92 -0.95
CA THR A 485 1.47 -9.56 -2.27
C THR A 485 2.85 -9.33 -2.85
N SER A 486 3.31 -10.31 -3.63
CA SER A 486 4.40 -10.14 -4.58
C SER A 486 3.91 -10.39 -5.99
N ASN A 487 4.40 -9.59 -6.92
CA ASN A 487 3.89 -9.52 -8.29
C ASN A 487 5.11 -9.48 -9.22
N VAL A 488 5.09 -10.27 -10.30
CA VAL A 488 6.02 -10.21 -11.43
C VAL A 488 5.22 -10.09 -12.71
N ILE A 489 5.50 -9.05 -13.47
CA ILE A 489 4.65 -8.55 -14.54
C ILE A 489 5.49 -8.41 -15.82
N VAL A 490 4.94 -8.84 -16.94
CA VAL A 490 5.53 -8.66 -18.28
C VAL A 490 4.45 -8.13 -19.21
N ALA A 491 4.41 -6.81 -19.40
CA ALA A 491 3.35 -6.19 -20.19
C ALA A 491 3.36 -6.65 -21.66
N ALA A 492 4.53 -6.99 -22.23
CA ALA A 492 4.68 -7.44 -23.62
C ALA A 492 3.78 -8.64 -23.97
N ASN A 493 3.57 -9.56 -23.04
CA ASN A 493 2.69 -10.72 -23.22
C ASN A 493 1.48 -10.73 -22.27
N GLY A 494 1.31 -9.68 -21.47
CA GLY A 494 0.22 -9.53 -20.51
C GLY A 494 0.35 -10.38 -19.25
N THR A 495 1.49 -10.98 -18.97
CA THR A 495 1.67 -11.79 -17.75
C THR A 495 1.58 -10.91 -16.52
N LEU A 496 0.69 -11.29 -15.58
CA LEU A 496 0.64 -10.81 -14.21
C LEU A 496 0.67 -12.02 -13.29
N HIS A 497 1.85 -12.35 -12.75
CA HIS A 497 2.02 -13.41 -11.77
C HIS A 497 2.05 -12.80 -10.37
N SER A 498 1.08 -13.15 -9.54
CA SER A 498 0.83 -12.61 -8.22
C SER A 498 0.54 -13.72 -7.21
N ALA A 499 1.07 -13.57 -6.01
CA ALA A 499 0.71 -14.43 -4.89
C ALA A 499 0.56 -13.59 -3.63
N SER A 500 -0.36 -14.01 -2.76
CA SER A 500 -0.32 -13.60 -1.37
C SER A 500 0.91 -14.24 -0.72
N ARG A 501 1.66 -13.47 0.06
CA ARG A 501 2.91 -13.95 0.66
C ARG A 501 2.79 -14.09 2.16
N TRP A 502 3.40 -15.13 2.72
CA TRP A 502 3.56 -15.27 4.16
C TRP A 502 5.05 -15.39 4.50
N CYS A 503 5.49 -14.56 5.45
CA CYS A 503 6.89 -14.48 5.84
C CYS A 503 7.15 -15.33 7.08
N PRO A 504 7.73 -16.53 6.94
CA PRO A 504 8.01 -17.38 8.09
C PRO A 504 9.05 -16.72 9.00
N TRP A 505 8.87 -16.88 10.31
CA TRP A 505 9.81 -16.37 11.31
C TRP A 505 11.16 -17.13 11.24
N PRO A 506 12.30 -16.44 11.41
CA PRO A 506 12.45 -15.02 11.75
C PRO A 506 12.20 -14.09 10.55
N CYS A 507 11.41 -13.03 10.73
CA CYS A 507 11.13 -12.06 9.66
C CYS A 507 11.07 -10.64 10.23
N ALA A 508 11.59 -9.68 9.46
CA ALA A 508 11.52 -8.26 9.82
C ALA A 508 10.08 -7.78 9.73
N GLN A 509 9.73 -6.82 10.59
CA GLN A 509 8.50 -6.07 10.43
C GLN A 509 8.58 -5.17 9.21
#